data_AF-A0A9Q3CJ71-F1
#
_entry.id   AF-A0A9Q3CJ71-F1
#
_cell.length_a   1.000
_cell.length_b   1.000
_cell.length_c   1.000
_cell.angle_alpha   90.00
_cell.angle_beta   90.00
_cell.angle_gamma   90.00
#
_symmetry.space_group_name_H-M   'P 1'
#
loop_
_entity.id
_entity.type
_entity.pdbx_description
1 polymer ?
#
loop_
_entity_poly.entity_id
_entity_poly.type
_entity_poly.pdbx_seq_one_letter_code
_entity_poly.pdbx_strand_id
1 'polypeptide(L)'
;MLRGPPYPEILEARKEIEKHIIELLDMDFIRNIIHNETVEVTKPILMNFHDGNSRLGGDLRELKNYTKADRCPIPRITHPLDKLENAKHIPRMDFMKSSHQNA
;
A
#
# COMPACT_ATOMS: atom_id res chain seq x y z
N MET A 1 -21.79 -0.92 -5.14
CA MET A 1 -20.73 -1.58 -4.36
C MET A 1 -19.64 -2.01 -5.30
N LEU A 2 -18.40 -1.66 -5.00
CA LEU A 2 -17.26 -1.88 -5.88
C LEU A 2 -16.63 -3.23 -5.51
N ARG A 3 -17.29 -4.34 -5.90
CA ARG A 3 -16.88 -5.71 -5.57
C ARG A 3 -16.38 -6.41 -6.84
N GLY A 4 -15.12 -6.83 -6.83
CA GLY A 4 -14.56 -7.70 -7.86
C GLY A 4 -14.35 -9.11 -7.30
N PRO A 5 -14.55 -10.17 -8.09
CA PRO A 5 -14.10 -11.50 -7.69
C PRO A 5 -12.57 -11.49 -7.50
N PRO A 6 -12.01 -12.38 -6.66
CA PRO A 6 -10.58 -12.57 -6.58
C PRO A 6 -10.04 -13.01 -7.95
N TYR A 7 -8.81 -12.64 -8.27
CA TYR A 7 -8.17 -13.14 -9.47
C TYR A 7 -7.86 -14.63 -9.34
N PRO A 8 -7.90 -15.40 -10.44
CA PRO A 8 -7.44 -16.78 -10.42
C PRO A 8 -5.94 -16.81 -10.10
N GLU A 9 -5.54 -17.67 -9.15
CA GLU A 9 -4.14 -17.75 -8.72
C GLU A 9 -3.57 -19.15 -8.80
N ILE A 10 -2.26 -19.21 -9.10
CA ILE A 10 -1.46 -20.43 -9.04
C ILE A 10 -1.15 -20.79 -7.58
N LEU A 11 -0.89 -22.08 -7.32
CA LEU A 11 -0.67 -22.59 -5.96
C LEU A 11 0.43 -21.84 -5.20
N GLU A 12 1.53 -21.50 -5.88
CA GLU A 12 2.66 -20.79 -5.25
C GLU A 12 2.29 -19.34 -4.86
N ALA A 13 1.51 -18.65 -5.69
CA ALA A 13 1.01 -17.32 -5.35
C ALA A 13 0.10 -17.39 -4.13
N ARG A 14 -0.79 -18.39 -4.06
CA ARG A 14 -1.71 -18.56 -2.94
C ARG A 14 -0.98 -18.76 -1.60
N LYS A 15 0.06 -19.58 -1.57
CA LYS A 15 0.89 -19.80 -0.36
C LYS A 15 1.56 -18.51 0.11
N GLU A 16 2.13 -17.76 -0.84
CA GLU A 16 2.79 -16.49 -0.54
C GLU A 16 1.80 -15.43 -0.07
N ILE A 17 0.62 -15.37 -0.66
CA ILE A 17 -0.45 -14.48 -0.19
C ILE A 17 -0.86 -14.82 1.23
N GLU A 18 -1.08 -16.10 1.54
CA GLU A 18 -1.45 -16.54 2.89
C GLU A 18 -0.39 -16.15 3.91
N LYS A 19 0.89 -16.34 3.59
CA LYS A 19 2.02 -15.89 4.41
C LYS A 19 1.97 -14.38 4.67
N HIS A 20 1.81 -13.56 3.62
CA HIS A 20 1.74 -12.11 3.77
C HIS A 20 0.52 -11.66 4.58
N ILE A 21 -0.63 -12.30 4.41
CA ILE A 21 -1.84 -11.99 5.17
C ILE A 21 -1.64 -12.27 6.65
N ILE A 22 -1.02 -13.40 7.01
CA ILE A 22 -0.70 -13.72 8.40
C ILE A 22 0.25 -12.69 8.99
N GLU A 23 1.32 -12.34 8.29
CA GLU A 23 2.27 -11.29 8.75
C GLU A 23 1.57 -9.94 8.99
N LEU A 24 0.65 -9.54 8.10
CA LEU A 24 -0.11 -8.29 8.23
C LEU A 24 -1.13 -8.34 9.38
N LEU A 25 -1.73 -9.50 9.66
CA LEU A 25 -2.62 -9.71 10.81
C LEU A 25 -1.83 -9.65 12.13
N ASP A 26 -0.66 -10.27 12.19
CA ASP A 26 0.20 -10.27 13.37
C ASP A 26 0.76 -8.87 13.69
N MET A 27 0.99 -8.05 12.65
CA MET A 27 1.38 -6.64 12.79
C MET A 27 0.19 -5.69 13.05
N ASP A 28 -1.05 -6.21 13.13
CA ASP A 28 -2.29 -5.44 13.31
C ASP A 28 -2.52 -4.37 12.22
N PHE A 29 -1.97 -4.60 11.01
CA PHE A 29 -2.16 -3.71 9.86
C PHE A 29 -3.47 -3.99 9.12
N ILE A 30 -3.97 -5.22 9.22
CA ILE A 30 -5.26 -5.63 8.67
C ILE A 30 -6.03 -6.40 9.73
N ARG A 31 -7.35 -6.47 9.58
CA ARG A 31 -8.22 -7.26 10.46
C ARG A 31 -9.22 -8.07 9.66
N ASN A 32 -9.70 -9.14 10.28
CA ASN A 32 -10.85 -9.86 9.77
C ASN A 32 -12.11 -9.00 9.90
N ILE A 33 -12.94 -9.03 8.87
CA ILE A 33 -14.26 -8.40 8.84
C ILE A 33 -15.26 -9.39 9.45
N ILE A 34 -16.11 -8.90 10.36
CA ILE A 34 -17.10 -9.73 11.05
C ILE A 34 -18.32 -9.96 10.13
N HIS A 35 -19.01 -11.10 10.27
CA HIS A 35 -20.16 -11.48 9.42
C HIS A 35 -21.28 -10.43 9.30
N ASN A 36 -21.45 -9.54 10.29
CA ASN A 36 -22.47 -8.48 10.25
C ASN A 36 -21.95 -7.13 9.74
N GLU A 37 -20.68 -7.02 9.38
CA GLU A 37 -20.08 -5.79 8.91
C GLU A 37 -20.22 -5.67 7.38
N THR A 38 -20.86 -4.59 6.93
CA THR A 38 -21.08 -4.38 5.50
C THR A 38 -19.87 -3.69 4.89
N VAL A 39 -19.15 -4.41 4.02
CA VAL A 39 -18.05 -3.84 3.24
C VAL A 39 -18.56 -3.44 1.87
N GLU A 40 -18.51 -2.15 1.57
CA GLU A 40 -19.01 -1.59 0.31
C GLU A 40 -18.06 -1.80 -0.87
N VAL A 41 -16.78 -2.03 -0.58
CA VAL A 41 -15.69 -2.16 -1.55
C VAL A 41 -14.82 -3.37 -1.25
N THR A 42 -14.67 -4.26 -2.23
CA THR A 42 -13.78 -5.42 -2.14
C THR A 42 -12.92 -5.43 -3.39
N LYS A 43 -11.59 -5.30 -3.20
CA LYS A 43 -10.62 -5.26 -4.29
C LYS A 43 -9.74 -6.49 -4.30
N PRO A 44 -9.52 -7.07 -5.50
CA PRO A 44 -8.65 -8.22 -5.62
C PRO A 44 -7.22 -7.81 -5.31
N ILE A 45 -6.51 -8.77 -4.73
CA ILE A 45 -5.09 -8.69 -4.43
C ILE A 45 -4.33 -9.37 -5.58
N LEU A 46 -3.12 -8.90 -5.84
CA LEU A 46 -2.20 -9.41 -6.83
C LEU A 46 -0.85 -9.66 -6.17
N MET A 47 -0.19 -10.73 -6.60
CA MET A 47 1.13 -11.12 -6.12
C MET A 47 2.18 -10.75 -7.17
N ASN A 48 3.10 -9.85 -6.85
CA ASN A 48 4.22 -9.52 -7.71
C ASN A 48 5.50 -10.18 -7.22
N PHE A 49 6.19 -10.88 -8.12
CA PHE A 49 7.48 -11.54 -7.84
C PHE A 49 8.62 -10.79 -8.52
N HIS A 50 9.66 -10.47 -7.78
CA HIS A 50 10.84 -9.79 -8.29
C HIS A 50 12.09 -10.15 -7.45
N ASP A 51 13.17 -10.57 -8.10
CA ASP A 51 14.45 -10.93 -7.48
C ASP A 51 14.32 -11.89 -6.27
N GLY A 52 13.48 -12.92 -6.41
CA GLY A 52 13.24 -13.89 -5.34
C GLY A 52 12.37 -13.37 -4.19
N ASN A 53 11.91 -12.12 -4.25
CA ASN A 53 10.99 -11.54 -3.28
C ASN A 53 9.57 -11.45 -3.84
N SER A 54 8.59 -11.66 -2.97
CA SER A 54 7.16 -11.51 -3.20
C SER A 54 6.69 -10.17 -2.61
N ARG A 55 5.82 -9.44 -3.32
CA ARG A 55 5.15 -8.21 -2.85
C ARG A 55 3.64 -8.22 -3.09
N LEU A 56 2.88 -8.20 -2.00
CA LEU A 56 1.42 -8.10 -2.05
C LEU A 56 0.99 -6.70 -2.57
N GLY A 57 0.14 -6.65 -3.60
CA GLY A 57 -0.36 -5.39 -4.16
C GLY A 57 -1.87 -5.43 -4.38
N GLY A 58 -2.60 -4.43 -3.90
CA GLY A 58 -4.04 -4.31 -4.18
C GLY A 58 -4.32 -3.63 -5.53
N ASP A 59 -5.27 -4.16 -6.31
CA ASP A 59 -5.76 -3.46 -7.49
C ASP A 59 -6.78 -2.36 -7.10
N LEU A 60 -6.25 -1.16 -6.88
CA LEU A 60 -7.04 0.00 -6.44
C LEU A 60 -7.43 0.94 -7.59
N ARG A 61 -7.29 0.51 -8.86
CA ARG A 61 -7.54 1.37 -10.02
C ARG A 61 -8.95 1.92 -10.06
N GLU A 62 -9.94 1.07 -9.83
CA GLU A 62 -11.34 1.51 -9.77
C GLU A 62 -11.64 2.29 -8.48
N LEU A 63 -10.96 1.97 -7.37
CA LEU A 63 -11.14 2.70 -6.11
C LEU A 63 -10.72 4.17 -6.27
N LYS A 64 -9.68 4.44 -7.06
CA LYS A 64 -9.23 5.80 -7.38
C LYS A 64 -10.31 6.67 -8.02
N ASN A 65 -11.22 6.08 -8.80
CA ASN A 65 -12.34 6.82 -9.41
C ASN A 65 -13.48 7.09 -8.42
N TYR A 66 -13.56 6.29 -7.36
CA TYR A 66 -14.57 6.41 -6.31
C TYR A 66 -14.15 7.40 -5.22
N THR A 67 -12.85 7.53 -4.95
CA THR A 67 -12.32 8.42 -3.91
C THR A 67 -12.14 9.86 -4.41
N LYS A 68 -12.41 10.84 -3.55
CA LYS A 68 -12.09 12.24 -3.81
C LYS A 68 -10.59 12.43 -3.68
N ALA A 69 -9.95 12.99 -4.69
CA ALA A 69 -8.53 13.33 -4.63
C ALA A 69 -8.28 14.38 -3.54
N ASP A 70 -7.48 14.03 -2.53
CA ASP A 70 -6.91 14.99 -1.60
C ASP A 70 -5.72 15.69 -2.26
N ARG A 71 -5.79 17.02 -2.34
CA ARG A 71 -4.76 17.82 -3.01
C ARG A 71 -3.82 18.38 -1.96
N CYS A 72 -2.83 17.58 -1.57
CA CYS A 72 -1.66 18.06 -0.85
C CYS A 72 -0.58 18.47 -1.87
N PRO A 73 -0.36 19.78 -2.13
CA PRO A 73 0.57 20.20 -3.17
C PRO A 73 2.02 19.88 -2.76
N ILE A 74 2.65 18.97 -3.51
CA ILE A 74 4.07 18.66 -3.34
C ILE A 74 4.87 19.84 -3.92
N PRO A 75 5.80 20.44 -3.17
CA PRO A 75 6.61 21.56 -3.65
C PRO A 75 7.45 21.12 -4.86
N ARG A 76 7.64 22.05 -5.82
CA ARG A 76 8.58 21.82 -6.92
C ARG A 76 9.97 21.57 -6.36
N ILE A 77 10.74 20.68 -6.99
CA ILE A 77 12.06 20.27 -6.52
C ILE A 77 13.05 21.42 -6.34
N THR A 78 12.91 22.52 -7.08
CA THR A 78 13.77 23.71 -6.94
C THR A 78 13.66 24.35 -5.57
N HIS A 79 12.44 24.47 -5.01
CA HIS A 79 12.21 25.14 -3.73
C HIS A 79 12.94 24.50 -2.53
N PRO A 80 12.93 23.17 -2.33
CA PRO A 80 13.74 22.55 -1.29
C PRO A 80 15.24 22.58 -1.60
N LEU A 81 15.66 22.57 -2.87
CA LEU A 81 17.08 22.67 -3.24
C LEU A 81 17.67 24.05 -2.93
N ASP A 82 16.93 25.13 -3.22
CA ASP A 82 17.35 26.50 -2.89
C ASP A 82 17.57 26.67 -1.37
N LYS A 83 16.75 26.00 -0.55
CA LYS A 83 16.89 25.99 0.91
C LYS A 83 18.12 25.22 1.41
N LEU A 84 18.67 24.32 0.59
CA LEU A 84 19.83 23.49 0.92
C LEU A 84 21.15 24.05 0.38
N GLU A 85 21.11 25.10 -0.46
CA GLU A 85 22.28 25.64 -1.19
C GLU A 85 23.49 25.95 -0.29
N ASN A 86 23.25 26.46 0.92
CA ASN A 86 24.29 26.85 1.87
C ASN A 86 24.45 25.86 3.05
N ALA A 87 23.82 24.68 2.97
CA ALA A 87 23.89 23.70 4.04
C ALA A 87 25.24 22.98 4.04
N LYS A 88 26.00 23.12 5.14
CA LYS A 88 27.30 22.45 5.32
C LYS A 88 27.18 20.92 5.48
N HIS A 89 26.05 20.46 6.04
CA HIS A 89 25.76 19.05 6.27
C HIS A 89 24.28 18.78 5.95
N ILE A 90 24.00 17.74 5.17
CA ILE A 90 22.63 17.33 4.79
C ILE A 90 22.42 15.89 5.27
N PRO A 91 21.84 15.68 6.46
CA PRO A 91 21.49 14.33 6.90
C PRO A 91 20.30 13.82 6.08
N ARG A 92 20.43 12.60 5.54
CA ARG A 92 19.32 11.88 4.92
C ARG A 92 18.79 10.87 5.93
N MET A 93 17.50 10.96 6.25
CA MET A 93 16.79 9.96 7.04
C MET A 93 15.71 9.34 6.15
N ASP A 94 15.71 8.01 6.07
CA ASP A 94 14.66 7.27 5.37
C ASP A 94 13.63 6.74 6.37
N PHE A 95 12.38 7.20 6.23
CA PHE A 95 11.24 6.62 6.94
C PHE A 95 10.76 5.37 6.19
N MET A 96 11.45 4.26 6.43
CA MET A 96 11.07 2.97 5.85
C MET A 96 9.69 2.57 6.40
N LYS A 97 8.71 2.39 5.50
CA LYS A 97 7.31 2.01 5.79
C LYS A 97 6.39 3.12 6.32
N SER A 98 6.61 4.38 5.95
CA SER A 98 5.71 5.49 6.33
C SER A 98 4.22 5.24 6.03
N SER A 99 3.89 4.49 4.97
CA SER A 99 2.51 4.14 4.63
C SER A 99 1.78 3.30 5.70
N HIS A 100 2.51 2.61 6.57
CA HIS A 100 1.94 1.76 7.63
C HIS A 100 1.95 2.45 9.01
N GLN A 101 2.43 3.70 9.09
CA GLN A 101 2.67 4.39 10.36
C GLN A 101 1.55 5.37 10.76
N ASN A 102 0.63 5.69 9.85
CA ASN A 102 -0.49 6.57 10.16
C ASN A 102 -1.61 5.73 10.81
N ALA A 103 -1.58 5.63 12.14
CA ALA A 103 -2.67 5.13 12.97
C ALA A 103 -3.59 6.28 13.38
#